data_AF-A0A2M8KWQ2-F1
#
_entry.id   AF-A0A2M8KWQ2-F1
#
_cell.length_a   1.000
_cell.length_b   1.000
_cell.length_c   1.000
_cell.angle_alpha   90.00
_cell.angle_beta   90.00
_cell.angle_gamma   90.00
#
_symmetry.space_group_name_H-M   'P 1'
#
loop_
_entity.id
_entity.type
_entity.pdbx_description
1 polymer ?
#
loop_
_entity_poly.entity_id
_entity_poly.type
_entity_poly.pdbx_seq_one_letter_code
_entity_poly.pdbx_strand_id
1 'polypeptide(L)'
;MNMKKYAIFFLLSFAFVSFASAEDFTRDLFVGIRNDPEVVRLQEFLRAKGFFTYPESTGNYFSLTQQAVAAFQLAHNITPPAGYFGPLTRNAVNGQLSGEIPITLPPENTPTPPFTEFKRTFSPGLTNDPDVVRLQEFLRTMGYFTYPVSNGNYFSLTEEAVRKYQEANDLRVHGRFDANTLREVNKDITDGVIIVDNTTTRTLPPSETATSTFHEIIIISQFRGNRTDPVSEQVTISNKSKEQSVNITGWTITNARGGRITIPQVQNLPGGTSIQLSDLILTPRGTVIITVGKQDRNINFRENLCTGYFKETSKFTPSIGSRCPNTIDTADLTYFSDRCLEVIDDIRGCRTPDSGDFFGIESECSDYLIENFSYAGCVRNYKNQENFYQNRWLIWLQKDAEMFRNTHETITLRDTNGKFVDERGY
;
A
#
# COMPACT_ATOMS: atom_id res chain seq x y z
N MET A 1 23.69 76.43 38.98
CA MET A 1 24.06 75.09 39.50
C MET A 1 24.34 74.19 38.30
N ASN A 2 25.62 73.93 38.04
CA ASN A 2 26.10 73.11 36.91
C ASN A 2 25.80 71.63 37.18
N MET A 3 25.11 70.94 36.27
CA MET A 3 25.13 69.47 36.22
C MET A 3 25.59 69.02 34.83
N LYS A 4 26.65 68.20 34.89
CA LYS A 4 27.48 67.75 33.77
C LYS A 4 26.75 66.74 32.88
N LYS A 5 27.09 66.81 31.60
CA LYS A 5 26.74 65.91 30.50
C LYS A 5 27.18 64.47 30.78
N TYR A 6 26.34 63.51 30.44
CA TYR A 6 26.75 62.18 29.96
C TYR A 6 25.79 61.76 28.84
N ALA A 7 26.27 61.82 27.61
CA ALA A 7 25.58 61.24 26.45
C ALA A 7 26.07 59.81 26.29
N ILE A 8 25.18 58.84 26.53
CA ILE A 8 25.44 57.42 26.31
C ILE A 8 25.09 57.14 24.83
N PHE A 9 26.10 56.95 24.00
CA PHE A 9 25.96 56.48 22.63
C PHE A 9 25.71 54.96 22.66
N PHE A 10 24.48 54.53 22.41
CA PHE A 10 24.16 53.13 22.13
C PHE A 10 24.57 52.82 20.69
N LEU A 11 25.77 52.25 20.52
CA LEU A 11 26.18 51.61 19.27
C LEU A 11 25.34 50.33 19.12
N LEU A 12 24.23 50.41 18.39
CA LEU A 12 23.54 49.23 17.88
C LEU A 12 24.48 48.52 16.90
N SER A 13 25.18 47.50 17.38
CA SER A 13 25.87 46.53 16.54
C SER A 13 24.81 45.77 15.75
N PHE A 14 24.56 46.18 14.51
CA PHE A 14 23.80 45.38 13.55
C PHE A 14 24.65 44.14 13.28
N ALA A 15 24.31 43.03 13.92
CA ALA A 15 24.84 41.73 13.52
C ALA A 15 24.43 41.54 12.07
N PHE A 16 25.39 41.59 11.15
CA PHE A 16 25.20 41.11 9.80
C PHE A 16 24.88 39.63 9.90
N VAL A 17 23.59 39.29 9.84
CA VAL A 17 23.15 37.92 9.62
C VAL A 17 23.62 37.58 8.21
N SER A 18 24.64 36.74 8.12
CA SER A 18 25.05 36.15 6.86
C SER A 18 23.90 35.27 6.38
N PHE A 19 23.19 35.71 5.33
CA PHE A 19 22.22 34.88 4.66
C PHE A 19 23.00 33.76 3.96
N ALA A 20 23.00 32.56 4.54
CA ALA A 20 23.45 31.38 3.84
C ALA A 20 22.63 31.27 2.55
N SER A 21 23.31 31.22 1.40
CA SER A 21 22.65 30.93 0.13
C SER A 21 21.94 29.57 0.26
N ALA A 22 20.69 29.48 -0.16
CA ALA A 22 19.99 28.20 -0.20
C ALA A 22 20.80 27.21 -1.07
N GLU A 23 21.37 26.17 -0.46
CA GLU A 23 22.15 25.16 -1.19
C GLU A 23 21.28 24.46 -2.24
N ASP A 24 21.82 24.17 -3.41
CA ASP A 24 21.08 23.42 -4.44
C ASP A 24 20.67 22.03 -3.94
N PHE A 25 19.49 21.55 -4.36
CA PHE A 25 19.14 20.15 -4.22
C PHE A 25 20.04 19.31 -5.13
N THR A 26 20.81 18.39 -4.53
CA THR A 26 21.81 17.58 -5.27
C THR A 26 21.36 16.15 -5.52
N ARG A 27 20.40 15.62 -4.75
CA ARG A 27 19.88 14.25 -4.91
C ARG A 27 18.37 14.17 -5.07
N ASP A 28 17.93 13.08 -5.69
CA ASP A 28 16.53 12.75 -5.93
C ASP A 28 15.79 12.50 -4.62
N LEU A 29 14.58 13.05 -4.51
CA LEU A 29 13.68 12.82 -3.37
C LEU A 29 12.40 12.15 -3.86
N PHE A 30 11.90 11.17 -3.11
CA PHE A 30 10.79 10.33 -3.51
C PHE A 30 10.02 9.81 -2.31
N VAL A 31 8.84 9.24 -2.57
CA VAL A 31 7.94 8.72 -1.54
C VAL A 31 8.65 7.67 -0.68
N GLY A 32 8.46 7.76 0.63
CA GLY A 32 9.00 6.81 1.60
C GLY A 32 10.20 7.35 2.40
N ILE A 33 10.83 8.44 1.97
CA ILE A 33 11.87 9.14 2.75
C ILE A 33 11.28 9.70 4.05
N ARG A 34 11.99 9.54 5.17
CA ARG A 34 11.51 9.89 6.53
C ARG A 34 12.52 10.75 7.27
N ASN A 35 12.02 11.70 8.05
CA ASN A 35 12.80 12.57 8.95
C ASN A 35 14.04 13.19 8.26
N ASP A 36 13.88 13.57 7.00
CA ASP A 36 14.98 13.93 6.12
C ASP A 36 15.05 15.45 5.93
N PRO A 37 16.21 16.07 6.20
CA PRO A 37 16.34 17.53 6.15
C PRO A 37 16.17 18.11 4.75
N GLU A 38 16.50 17.39 3.68
CA GLU A 38 16.23 17.90 2.32
C GLU A 38 14.74 17.82 1.97
N VAL A 39 14.02 16.83 2.49
CA VAL A 39 12.56 16.78 2.34
C VAL A 39 11.90 17.94 3.08
N VAL A 40 12.41 18.33 4.26
CA VAL A 40 11.95 19.54 4.96
C VAL A 40 12.10 20.76 4.04
N ARG A 41 13.29 20.95 3.46
CA ARG A 41 13.58 22.06 2.55
C ARG A 41 12.66 22.07 1.33
N LEU A 42 12.41 20.91 0.74
CA LEU A 42 11.50 20.78 -0.40
C LEU A 42 10.05 21.15 -0.01
N GLN A 43 9.57 20.65 1.13
CA GLN A 43 8.24 20.97 1.63
C GLN A 43 8.06 22.46 1.92
N GLU A 44 9.08 23.12 2.47
CA GLU A 44 9.11 24.57 2.67
C GLU A 44 9.03 25.32 1.34
N PHE A 45 9.85 24.93 0.36
CA PHE A 45 9.82 25.51 -0.98
C PHE A 45 8.43 25.38 -1.62
N LEU A 46 7.86 24.16 -1.63
CA LEU A 46 6.55 23.91 -2.23
C LEU A 46 5.44 24.65 -1.50
N ARG A 47 5.52 24.80 -0.18
CA ARG A 47 4.56 25.59 0.62
C ARG A 47 4.65 27.07 0.27
N ALA A 48 5.86 27.62 0.17
CA ALA A 48 6.07 29.01 -0.24
C ALA A 48 5.52 29.29 -1.65
N LYS A 49 5.53 28.28 -2.53
CA LYS A 49 4.96 28.35 -3.89
C LYS A 49 3.46 28.00 -3.96
N GLY A 50 2.83 27.65 -2.84
CA GLY A 50 1.40 27.33 -2.75
C GLY A 50 1.01 25.91 -3.16
N PHE A 51 1.98 25.02 -3.43
CA PHE A 51 1.72 23.64 -3.83
C PHE A 51 1.58 22.66 -2.65
N PHE A 52 2.12 23.00 -1.48
CA PHE A 52 2.07 22.15 -0.28
C PHE A 52 1.20 22.80 0.80
N THR A 53 0.02 22.22 1.04
CA THR A 53 -1.02 22.77 1.93
C THR A 53 -0.94 22.26 3.36
N TYR A 54 -0.07 21.28 3.64
CA TYR A 54 0.12 20.77 4.99
C TYR A 54 0.88 21.80 5.85
N PRO A 55 0.45 22.06 7.10
CA PRO A 55 0.96 23.18 7.89
C PRO A 55 2.42 23.03 8.32
N GLU A 56 2.97 21.81 8.32
CA GLU A 56 4.32 21.53 8.82
C GLU A 56 5.24 20.91 7.76
N SER A 57 6.54 21.21 7.82
CA SER A 57 7.55 20.52 7.01
C SER A 57 8.17 19.40 7.83
N THR A 58 7.52 18.25 7.85
CA THR A 58 7.89 17.13 8.74
C THR A 58 9.13 16.36 8.29
N GLY A 59 9.67 16.63 7.10
CA GLY A 59 10.79 15.88 6.53
C GLY A 59 10.40 14.47 6.05
N ASN A 60 9.10 14.17 5.99
CA ASN A 60 8.59 12.91 5.48
C ASN A 60 7.99 13.09 4.08
N TYR A 61 8.54 12.40 3.10
CA TYR A 61 8.06 12.46 1.73
C TYR A 61 6.99 11.39 1.54
N PHE A 62 5.73 11.73 1.79
CA PHE A 62 4.58 10.84 1.57
C PHE A 62 3.61 11.44 0.54
N SER A 63 2.35 11.00 0.55
CA SER A 63 1.33 11.38 -0.43
C SER A 63 1.14 12.90 -0.57
N LEU A 64 1.12 13.67 0.53
CA LEU A 64 0.95 15.11 0.46
C LEU A 64 2.14 15.82 -0.20
N THR A 65 3.36 15.36 0.08
CA THR A 65 4.57 15.91 -0.57
C THR A 65 4.65 15.48 -2.03
N GLN A 66 4.31 14.23 -2.34
CA GLN A 66 4.21 13.74 -3.71
C GLN A 66 3.19 14.54 -4.52
N GLN A 67 1.99 14.78 -3.98
CA GLN A 67 0.95 15.57 -4.64
C GLN A 67 1.40 17.01 -4.86
N ALA A 68 2.09 17.62 -3.88
CA ALA A 68 2.64 18.97 -4.04
C ALA A 68 3.73 19.02 -5.12
N VAL A 69 4.60 18.01 -5.20
CA VAL A 69 5.61 17.90 -6.26
C VAL A 69 4.96 17.66 -7.61
N ALA A 70 3.93 16.82 -7.69
CA ALA A 70 3.17 16.59 -8.92
C ALA A 70 2.47 17.87 -9.40
N ALA A 71 1.87 18.63 -8.48
CA ALA A 71 1.23 19.90 -8.80
C ALA A 71 2.25 20.95 -9.26
N PHE A 72 3.41 21.03 -8.61
CA PHE A 72 4.52 21.86 -9.07
C PHE A 72 4.99 21.44 -10.47
N GLN A 73 5.20 20.15 -10.69
CA GLN A 73 5.62 19.61 -11.98
C GLN A 73 4.63 19.98 -13.09
N LEU A 74 3.33 19.80 -12.83
CA LEU A 74 2.27 20.18 -13.76
C LEU A 74 2.29 21.68 -14.06
N ALA A 75 2.41 22.53 -13.03
CA ALA A 75 2.47 23.98 -13.18
C ALA A 75 3.72 24.47 -13.93
N HIS A 76 4.79 23.67 -13.95
CA HIS A 76 6.06 23.97 -14.61
C HIS A 76 6.31 23.14 -15.88
N ASN A 77 5.27 22.51 -16.44
CA ASN A 77 5.36 21.68 -17.66
C ASN A 77 6.37 20.52 -17.58
N ILE A 78 6.68 20.06 -16.36
CA ILE A 78 7.54 18.90 -16.13
C ILE A 78 6.68 17.65 -16.26
N THR A 79 6.97 16.82 -17.26
CA THR A 79 6.17 15.64 -17.60
C THR A 79 6.99 14.36 -17.40
N PRO A 80 6.42 13.30 -16.77
CA PRO A 80 5.08 13.25 -16.16
C PRO A 80 5.04 13.95 -14.79
N PRO A 81 3.90 14.56 -14.40
CA PRO A 81 3.70 15.16 -13.07
C PRO A 81 3.40 14.06 -12.03
N ALA A 82 4.35 13.16 -11.81
CA ALA A 82 4.19 11.97 -10.98
C ALA A 82 4.57 12.17 -9.50
N GLY A 83 5.03 13.37 -9.14
CA GLY A 83 5.42 13.69 -7.77
C GLY A 83 6.76 13.10 -7.35
N TYR A 84 7.62 12.75 -8.31
CA TYR A 84 9.01 12.33 -8.10
C TYR A 84 9.93 13.53 -8.20
N PHE A 85 10.68 13.87 -7.16
CA PHE A 85 11.60 15.02 -7.17
C PHE A 85 12.96 14.65 -7.80
N GLY A 86 12.90 14.28 -9.08
CA GLY A 86 14.04 13.90 -9.91
C GLY A 86 14.78 15.09 -10.55
N PRO A 87 15.74 14.85 -11.47
CA PRO A 87 16.64 15.88 -11.99
C PRO A 87 15.91 17.09 -12.61
N LEU A 88 14.85 16.83 -13.38
CA LEU A 88 14.05 17.90 -14.00
C LEU A 88 13.40 18.81 -12.96
N THR A 89 12.84 18.22 -11.90
CA THR A 89 12.19 18.97 -10.83
C THR A 89 13.20 19.66 -9.93
N ARG A 90 14.34 19.03 -9.65
CA ARG A 90 15.45 19.68 -8.95
C ARG A 90 15.94 20.91 -9.69
N ASN A 91 16.21 20.81 -10.99
CA ASN A 91 16.69 21.94 -11.78
C ASN A 91 15.68 23.08 -11.76
N ALA A 92 14.38 22.79 -11.93
CA ALA A 92 13.34 23.80 -11.86
C ALA A 92 13.22 24.46 -10.48
N VAL A 93 13.41 23.70 -9.39
CA VAL A 93 13.38 24.23 -8.02
C VAL A 93 14.65 25.02 -7.69
N ASN A 94 15.83 24.51 -8.02
CA ASN A 94 17.11 25.19 -7.82
C ASN A 94 17.15 26.53 -8.56
N GLY A 95 16.69 26.57 -9.82
CA GLY A 95 16.57 27.82 -10.59
C GLY A 95 15.62 28.84 -9.94
N GLN A 96 14.59 28.39 -9.21
CA GLN A 96 13.72 29.29 -8.46
C GLN A 96 14.29 29.72 -7.09
N LEU A 97 15.22 28.94 -6.52
CA LEU A 97 15.91 29.27 -5.28
C LEU A 97 17.03 30.31 -5.50
N SER A 98 17.64 30.34 -6.69
CA SER A 98 18.69 31.31 -7.05
C SER A 98 18.15 32.69 -7.47
N GLY A 99 16.82 32.87 -7.58
CA GLY A 99 16.20 34.15 -7.95
C GLY A 99 16.31 34.52 -9.44
N GLU A 100 16.75 33.58 -10.28
CA GLU A 100 16.79 33.76 -11.73
C GLU A 100 15.43 33.39 -12.34
N ILE A 101 14.83 34.32 -13.09
CA ILE A 101 13.70 34.01 -13.99
C ILE A 101 14.27 33.13 -15.12
N PRO A 102 13.71 31.95 -15.42
CA PRO A 102 14.16 31.21 -16.60
C PRO A 102 13.60 31.90 -17.85
N ILE A 103 14.39 32.77 -18.47
CA ILE A 103 14.17 33.19 -19.85
C ILE A 103 15.18 32.44 -20.71
N THR A 104 14.64 31.67 -21.65
CA THR A 104 15.31 31.05 -22.80
C THR A 104 16.28 29.91 -22.49
N LEU A 105 15.97 28.75 -23.08
CA LEU A 105 16.87 27.61 -23.26
C LEU A 105 18.27 28.09 -23.72
N PRO A 106 19.34 27.84 -22.94
CA PRO A 106 20.70 27.78 -23.46
C PRO A 106 21.00 26.32 -23.85
N PRO A 107 22.01 26.12 -24.71
CA PRO A 107 22.05 25.00 -25.63
C PRO A 107 22.16 23.66 -24.89
N GLU A 108 21.38 22.71 -25.38
CA GLU A 108 21.80 21.34 -25.65
C GLU A 108 23.31 21.18 -25.49
N ASN A 109 23.74 20.74 -24.29
CA ASN A 109 24.98 20.03 -23.99
C ASN A 109 25.20 19.98 -22.48
N THR A 110 24.61 18.97 -21.82
CA THR A 110 25.30 18.21 -20.77
C THR A 110 24.60 16.86 -20.59
N PRO A 111 25.36 15.81 -20.31
CA PRO A 111 25.14 14.48 -20.85
C PRO A 111 23.92 13.81 -20.23
N THR A 112 23.01 13.38 -21.10
CA THR A 112 22.16 12.22 -20.86
C THR A 112 23.05 11.10 -20.30
N PRO A 113 22.75 10.46 -19.16
CA PRO A 113 23.53 9.31 -18.73
C PRO A 113 23.48 8.29 -19.88
N PRO A 114 24.63 7.81 -20.38
CA PRO A 114 24.62 6.85 -21.46
C PRO A 114 23.94 5.60 -20.89
N PHE A 115 22.73 5.30 -21.37
CA PHE A 115 22.22 3.96 -21.20
C PHE A 115 23.29 3.03 -21.77
N THR A 116 23.92 2.24 -20.92
CA THR A 116 24.89 1.26 -21.38
C THR A 116 24.12 0.11 -22.01
N GLU A 117 24.58 -0.36 -23.16
CA GLU A 117 23.95 -1.48 -23.85
C GLU A 117 23.67 -2.65 -22.89
N PHE A 118 22.48 -3.21 -23.01
CA PHE A 118 22.12 -4.42 -22.30
C PHE A 118 22.82 -5.61 -22.95
N LYS A 119 23.52 -6.40 -22.14
CA LYS A 119 24.27 -7.58 -22.61
C LYS A 119 23.52 -8.89 -22.41
N ARG A 120 22.36 -8.86 -21.75
CA ARG A 120 21.57 -10.04 -21.43
C ARG A 120 20.08 -9.77 -21.54
N THR A 121 19.34 -10.84 -21.80
CA THR A 121 17.88 -10.85 -21.80
C THR A 121 17.33 -10.90 -20.38
N PHE A 122 16.14 -10.37 -20.16
CA PHE A 122 15.42 -10.47 -18.90
C PHE A 122 14.07 -11.18 -19.11
N SER A 123 13.65 -11.91 -18.09
CA SER A 123 12.33 -12.52 -18.04
C SER A 123 11.59 -12.04 -16.79
N PRO A 124 10.25 -12.02 -16.82
CA PRO A 124 9.46 -11.78 -15.62
C PRO A 124 9.88 -12.71 -14.47
N GLY A 125 9.90 -12.17 -13.26
CA GLY A 125 10.31 -12.86 -12.03
C GLY A 125 11.63 -12.37 -11.42
N LEU A 126 12.39 -11.51 -12.11
CA LEU A 126 13.61 -10.93 -11.53
C LEU A 126 13.29 -9.93 -10.42
N THR A 127 14.09 -9.93 -9.36
CA THR A 127 13.92 -9.05 -8.19
C THR A 127 15.19 -8.32 -7.84
N ASN A 128 15.08 -7.04 -7.46
CA ASN A 128 16.21 -6.20 -7.05
C ASN A 128 17.39 -6.23 -8.04
N ASP A 129 17.09 -6.37 -9.34
CA ASP A 129 18.09 -6.54 -10.38
C ASP A 129 18.52 -5.17 -10.94
N PRO A 130 19.81 -4.80 -10.88
CA PRO A 130 20.29 -3.48 -11.29
C PRO A 130 20.14 -3.24 -12.80
N ASP A 131 20.13 -4.27 -13.64
CA ASP A 131 19.86 -4.07 -15.07
C ASP A 131 18.37 -3.85 -15.33
N VAL A 132 17.50 -4.44 -14.50
CA VAL A 132 16.07 -4.17 -14.57
C VAL A 132 15.77 -2.73 -14.14
N VAL A 133 16.49 -2.17 -13.16
CA VAL A 133 16.42 -0.74 -12.83
C VAL A 133 16.73 0.10 -14.08
N ARG A 134 17.82 -0.22 -14.79
CA ARG A 134 18.20 0.49 -16.02
C ARG A 134 17.14 0.34 -17.12
N LEU A 135 16.55 -0.84 -17.27
CA LEU A 135 15.48 -1.08 -18.24
C LEU A 135 14.23 -0.27 -17.90
N GLN A 136 13.80 -0.28 -16.64
CA GLN A 136 12.65 0.49 -16.16
C GLN A 136 12.86 1.99 -16.39
N GLU A 137 14.07 2.49 -16.18
CA GLU A 137 14.45 3.87 -16.49
C GLU A 137 14.36 4.20 -17.98
N PHE A 138 14.93 3.32 -18.82
CA PHE A 138 14.84 3.46 -20.28
C PHE A 138 13.38 3.48 -20.75
N LEU A 139 12.58 2.50 -20.33
CA LEU A 139 11.17 2.41 -20.69
C LEU A 139 10.37 3.60 -20.18
N ARG A 140 10.72 4.17 -19.02
CA ARG A 140 10.08 5.37 -18.48
C ARG A 140 10.41 6.60 -19.33
N THR A 141 11.67 6.76 -19.71
CA THR A 141 12.11 7.81 -20.63
C THR A 141 11.40 7.71 -21.98
N MET A 142 11.16 6.49 -22.45
CA MET A 142 10.41 6.22 -23.69
C MET A 142 8.88 6.33 -23.52
N GLY A 143 8.38 6.62 -22.31
CA GLY A 143 6.95 6.81 -22.02
C GLY A 143 6.15 5.51 -21.80
N TYR A 144 6.80 4.36 -21.73
CA TYR A 144 6.16 3.05 -21.57
C TYR A 144 6.00 2.60 -20.13
N PHE A 145 6.88 3.06 -19.23
CA PHE A 145 6.86 2.72 -17.82
C PHE A 145 6.36 3.90 -16.99
N THR A 146 5.12 3.82 -16.52
CA THR A 146 4.45 4.90 -15.77
C THR A 146 4.62 4.79 -14.26
N TYR A 147 5.24 3.71 -13.80
CA TYR A 147 5.53 3.51 -12.39
C TYR A 147 6.65 4.47 -11.95
N PRO A 148 6.49 5.20 -10.82
CA PRO A 148 7.38 6.30 -10.47
C PRO A 148 8.77 5.88 -10.00
N VAL A 149 9.00 4.58 -9.75
CA VAL A 149 10.24 4.07 -9.17
C VAL A 149 10.81 2.94 -10.02
N SER A 150 12.09 3.02 -10.36
CA SER A 150 12.83 1.90 -10.96
C SER A 150 13.39 1.01 -9.84
N ASN A 151 12.59 0.05 -9.37
CA ASN A 151 12.91 -0.79 -8.21
C ASN A 151 13.70 -2.08 -8.56
N GLY A 152 13.96 -2.34 -9.83
CA GLY A 152 14.69 -3.53 -10.28
C GLY A 152 13.87 -4.81 -10.27
N ASN A 153 12.56 -4.71 -10.08
CA ASN A 153 11.65 -5.86 -10.12
C ASN A 153 11.00 -5.99 -11.50
N TYR A 154 11.25 -7.10 -12.18
CA TYR A 154 10.65 -7.38 -13.48
C TYR A 154 9.38 -8.21 -13.28
N PHE A 155 8.30 -7.53 -12.92
CA PHE A 155 6.98 -8.14 -12.71
C PHE A 155 5.95 -7.54 -13.67
N SER A 156 4.64 -7.52 -13.35
CA SER A 156 3.61 -7.16 -14.33
C SER A 156 3.76 -5.73 -14.88
N LEU A 157 4.21 -4.77 -14.08
CA LEU A 157 4.37 -3.40 -14.55
C LEU A 157 5.51 -3.24 -15.56
N THR A 158 6.65 -3.87 -15.28
CA THR A 158 7.79 -3.84 -16.21
C THR A 158 7.51 -4.71 -17.42
N GLU A 159 6.86 -5.86 -17.24
CA GLU A 159 6.38 -6.70 -18.34
C GLU A 159 5.42 -5.93 -19.24
N GLU A 160 4.44 -5.22 -18.69
CA GLU A 160 3.49 -4.42 -19.45
C GLU A 160 4.16 -3.28 -20.19
N ALA A 161 5.11 -2.58 -19.56
CA ALA A 161 5.91 -1.56 -20.23
C ALA A 161 6.74 -2.14 -21.38
N VAL A 162 7.34 -3.33 -21.20
CA VAL A 162 8.04 -4.02 -22.28
C VAL A 162 7.08 -4.46 -23.38
N ARG A 163 5.87 -4.92 -23.06
CA ARG A 163 4.86 -5.23 -24.08
C ARG A 163 4.49 -4.01 -24.91
N LYS A 164 4.29 -2.85 -24.28
CA LYS A 164 4.00 -1.59 -24.98
C LYS A 164 5.17 -1.13 -25.85
N TYR A 165 6.40 -1.27 -25.34
CA TYR A 165 7.60 -1.03 -26.14
C TYR A 165 7.68 -1.99 -27.34
N GLN A 166 7.43 -3.28 -27.14
CA GLN A 166 7.44 -4.29 -28.19
C GLN A 166 6.39 -3.99 -29.26
N GLU A 167 5.15 -3.70 -28.85
CA GLU A 167 4.05 -3.37 -29.75
C GLU A 167 4.38 -2.14 -30.61
N ALA A 168 4.89 -1.09 -29.99
CA ALA A 168 5.20 0.16 -30.68
C ALA A 168 6.48 0.12 -31.54
N ASN A 169 7.23 -0.98 -31.50
CA ASN A 169 8.38 -1.25 -32.36
C ASN A 169 8.16 -2.51 -33.22
N ASP A 170 6.90 -2.93 -33.41
CA ASP A 170 6.51 -4.08 -34.25
C ASP A 170 7.23 -5.40 -33.88
N LEU A 171 7.59 -5.56 -32.61
CA LEU A 171 8.17 -6.79 -32.05
C LEU A 171 7.07 -7.75 -31.59
N ARG A 172 7.43 -9.03 -31.40
CA ARG A 172 6.52 -10.01 -30.81
C ARG A 172 6.17 -9.61 -29.37
N VAL A 173 4.90 -9.31 -29.12
CA VAL A 173 4.39 -8.83 -27.81
C VAL A 173 4.25 -10.00 -26.82
N HIS A 174 5.28 -10.25 -26.04
CA HIS A 174 5.27 -11.27 -24.98
C HIS A 174 5.86 -10.80 -23.65
N GLY A 175 6.25 -9.51 -23.55
CA GLY A 175 6.67 -8.88 -22.30
C GLY A 175 7.95 -9.43 -21.70
N ARG A 176 8.74 -10.18 -22.48
CA ARG A 176 10.09 -10.60 -22.08
C ARG A 176 11.06 -9.71 -22.80
N PHE A 177 12.09 -9.26 -22.10
CA PHE A 177 13.19 -8.55 -22.72
C PHE A 177 14.11 -9.58 -23.40
N ASP A 178 13.62 -10.16 -24.49
CA ASP A 178 14.27 -11.23 -25.25
C ASP A 178 15.36 -10.68 -26.19
N ALA A 179 15.98 -11.54 -27.00
CA ALA A 179 17.07 -11.13 -27.89
C ALA A 179 16.66 -10.07 -28.93
N ASN A 180 15.39 -10.09 -29.37
CA ASN A 180 14.88 -9.08 -30.31
C ASN A 180 14.63 -7.75 -29.62
N THR A 181 14.00 -7.78 -28.45
CA THR A 181 13.75 -6.60 -27.63
C THR A 181 15.05 -5.97 -27.15
N LEU A 182 16.04 -6.79 -26.75
CA LEU A 182 17.37 -6.35 -26.37
C LEU A 182 18.06 -5.63 -27.52
N ARG A 183 18.03 -6.23 -28.72
CA ARG A 183 18.64 -5.62 -29.91
C ARG A 183 17.98 -4.29 -30.24
N GLU A 184 16.65 -4.21 -30.20
CA GLU A 184 15.93 -2.97 -30.51
C GLU A 184 16.15 -1.91 -29.44
N VAL A 185 16.15 -2.27 -28.15
CA VAL A 185 16.48 -1.31 -27.08
C VAL A 185 17.92 -0.85 -27.17
N ASN A 186 18.88 -1.75 -27.44
CA ASN A 186 20.27 -1.33 -27.65
C ASN A 186 20.40 -0.44 -28.89
N LYS A 187 19.62 -0.72 -29.95
CA LYS A 187 19.53 0.16 -31.10
C LYS A 187 18.95 1.52 -30.72
N ASP A 188 17.86 1.60 -29.97
CA ASP A 188 17.31 2.88 -29.48
C ASP A 188 18.28 3.62 -28.55
N ILE A 189 19.09 2.88 -27.79
CA ILE A 189 20.17 3.43 -26.97
C ILE A 189 21.27 4.01 -27.87
N THR A 190 21.71 3.29 -28.90
CA THR A 190 22.75 3.77 -29.83
C THR A 190 22.24 4.85 -30.77
N ASP A 191 20.99 4.76 -31.20
CA ASP A 191 20.32 5.73 -32.07
C ASP A 191 19.98 6.98 -31.27
N GLY A 192 19.58 6.85 -30.00
CA GLY A 192 19.47 7.98 -29.06
C GLY A 192 20.81 8.63 -28.70
N VAL A 193 21.93 7.93 -28.91
CA VAL A 193 23.29 8.49 -28.86
C VAL A 193 23.67 9.21 -30.18
N ILE A 194 23.02 8.87 -31.30
CA ILE A 194 23.31 9.42 -32.64
C ILE A 194 22.33 10.54 -33.06
N ILE A 195 21.10 10.54 -32.53
CA ILE A 195 20.03 11.47 -32.89
C ILE A 195 19.89 12.53 -31.78
N VAL A 196 20.89 13.40 -31.72
CA VAL A 196 20.72 14.77 -31.25
C VAL A 196 20.37 15.61 -32.48
N ASP A 197 19.27 15.27 -33.14
CA ASP A 197 18.67 16.14 -34.15
C ASP A 197 17.18 15.79 -34.33
N ASN A 198 16.38 16.85 -34.27
CA ASN A 198 14.93 16.88 -34.16
C ASN A 198 14.15 15.89 -35.06
N THR A 199 13.00 15.46 -34.54
CA THR A 199 11.76 15.03 -35.25
C THR A 199 11.46 13.52 -35.26
N THR A 200 10.83 12.99 -34.21
CA THR A 200 9.64 12.12 -34.37
C THR A 200 8.83 12.05 -33.06
N THR A 201 7.67 12.70 -33.01
CA THR A 201 6.73 12.58 -31.89
C THR A 201 5.89 11.32 -32.07
N ARG A 202 6.29 10.20 -31.43
CA ARG A 202 5.48 8.98 -31.39
C ARG A 202 4.32 9.18 -30.41
N THR A 203 3.10 9.21 -30.92
CA THR A 203 1.88 9.36 -30.13
C THR A 203 1.68 8.13 -29.24
N LEU A 204 1.80 8.31 -27.92
CA LEU A 204 1.58 7.27 -26.93
C LEU A 204 0.06 6.96 -26.84
N PRO A 205 -0.35 5.67 -26.82
CA PRO A 205 -1.74 5.29 -26.59
C PRO A 205 -2.20 5.63 -25.15
N PRO A 206 -3.52 5.74 -24.90
CA PRO A 206 -4.07 6.12 -23.61
C PRO A 206 -3.68 5.15 -22.48
N SER A 207 -3.45 5.70 -21.30
CA SER A 207 -2.86 5.03 -20.13
C SER A 207 -3.83 4.10 -19.40
N GLU A 208 -3.61 2.78 -19.50
CA GLU A 208 -4.18 1.74 -18.62
C GLU A 208 -3.29 1.42 -17.38
N THR A 209 -2.23 2.21 -17.14
CA THR A 209 -1.27 2.01 -16.03
C THR A 209 -1.10 3.24 -15.14
N ALA A 210 -2.19 3.96 -14.90
CA ALA A 210 -2.17 4.95 -13.82
C ALA A 210 -1.94 4.23 -12.47
N THR A 211 -0.98 4.72 -11.70
CA THR A 211 -0.75 4.28 -10.31
C THR A 211 -1.90 4.81 -9.44
N SER A 212 -2.43 3.95 -8.59
CA SER A 212 -3.49 4.30 -7.64
C SER A 212 -2.94 5.21 -6.54
N THR A 213 -3.78 6.07 -5.99
CA THR A 213 -3.45 6.88 -4.80
C THR A 213 -3.24 6.02 -3.56
N PHE A 214 -3.65 4.74 -3.60
CA PHE A 214 -3.46 3.76 -2.54
C PHE A 214 -2.14 2.97 -2.67
N HIS A 215 -1.32 3.27 -3.68
CA HIS A 215 0.00 2.67 -3.82
C HIS A 215 0.86 2.91 -2.57
N GLU A 216 1.60 1.88 -2.14
CA GLU A 216 2.37 1.80 -0.87
C GLU A 216 1.55 1.93 0.43
N ILE A 217 0.30 2.37 0.35
CA ILE A 217 -0.65 2.45 1.46
C ILE A 217 -1.32 1.10 1.65
N ILE A 218 -1.89 0.54 0.59
CA ILE A 218 -2.43 -0.81 0.59
C ILE A 218 -1.42 -1.70 -0.13
N ILE A 219 -0.99 -2.77 0.55
CA ILE A 219 0.05 -3.64 0.05
C ILE A 219 -0.32 -5.11 0.19
N ILE A 220 0.23 -5.95 -0.68
CA ILE A 220 0.27 -7.40 -0.53
C ILE A 220 1.38 -7.73 0.48
N SER A 221 1.01 -7.77 1.77
CA SER A 221 1.96 -7.92 2.88
C SER A 221 2.45 -9.35 3.06
N GLN A 222 1.71 -10.35 2.58
CA GLN A 222 2.16 -11.73 2.55
C GLN A 222 1.51 -12.48 1.39
N PHE A 223 2.26 -13.42 0.83
CA PHE A 223 1.74 -14.44 -0.07
C PHE A 223 2.24 -15.80 0.39
N ARG A 224 1.35 -16.80 0.40
CA ARG A 224 1.64 -18.21 0.59
C ARG A 224 0.99 -18.94 -0.57
N GLY A 225 1.76 -19.53 -1.46
CA GLY A 225 1.20 -20.32 -2.57
C GLY A 225 2.19 -21.29 -3.17
N ASN A 226 3.17 -21.73 -2.37
CA ASN A 226 4.18 -22.70 -2.76
C ASN A 226 3.75 -24.16 -2.52
N ARG A 227 2.45 -24.36 -2.28
CA ARG A 227 1.85 -25.65 -1.95
C ARG A 227 0.64 -25.85 -2.86
N THR A 228 0.47 -27.08 -3.29
CA THR A 228 -0.59 -27.50 -4.23
C THR A 228 -1.98 -27.56 -3.61
N ASP A 229 -2.10 -27.34 -2.31
CA ASP A 229 -3.36 -27.42 -1.58
C ASP A 229 -4.05 -26.03 -1.56
N PRO A 230 -5.23 -25.86 -2.17
CA PRO A 230 -5.89 -24.56 -2.32
C PRO A 230 -6.13 -23.83 -0.98
N VAL A 231 -6.38 -24.57 0.11
CA VAL A 231 -6.62 -23.93 1.43
C VAL A 231 -5.34 -23.36 2.05
N SER A 232 -4.18 -23.80 1.56
CA SER A 232 -2.88 -23.25 1.93
C SER A 232 -2.44 -22.06 1.08
N GLU A 233 -3.13 -21.80 -0.04
CA GLU A 233 -2.90 -20.62 -0.87
C GLU A 233 -3.60 -19.39 -0.29
N GLN A 234 -2.80 -18.41 0.14
CA GLN A 234 -3.27 -17.22 0.84
C GLN A 234 -2.56 -15.96 0.35
N VAL A 235 -3.35 -14.92 0.07
CA VAL A 235 -2.88 -13.57 -0.15
C VAL A 235 -3.31 -12.71 1.03
N THR A 236 -2.37 -12.11 1.72
CA THR A 236 -2.63 -11.13 2.77
C THR A 236 -2.43 -9.74 2.21
N ILE A 237 -3.48 -8.92 2.28
CA ILE A 237 -3.43 -7.50 1.96
C ILE A 237 -3.49 -6.71 3.27
N SER A 238 -2.70 -5.66 3.39
CA SER A 238 -2.62 -4.85 4.60
C SER A 238 -2.63 -3.37 4.31
N ASN A 239 -3.27 -2.63 5.19
CA ASN A 239 -3.24 -1.18 5.20
C ASN A 239 -2.07 -0.66 6.07
N LYS A 240 -1.04 -0.14 5.39
CA LYS A 240 0.12 0.53 5.98
C LYS A 240 -0.14 1.97 6.39
N SER A 241 -1.35 2.51 6.27
CA SER A 241 -1.71 3.81 6.82
C SER A 241 -1.83 3.77 8.34
N LYS A 242 -1.54 4.91 9.00
CA LYS A 242 -1.76 5.10 10.44
C LYS A 242 -3.16 5.66 10.74
N GLU A 243 -3.81 6.28 9.76
CA GLU A 243 -5.01 7.09 9.97
C GLU A 243 -6.09 6.83 8.93
N GLN A 244 -5.70 6.52 7.70
CA GLN A 244 -6.63 6.33 6.60
C GLN A 244 -7.24 4.93 6.60
N SER A 245 -8.57 4.87 6.55
CA SER A 245 -9.32 3.66 6.18
C SER A 245 -9.55 3.61 4.68
N VAL A 246 -9.47 2.42 4.08
CA VAL A 246 -9.64 2.24 2.62
C VAL A 246 -10.65 1.15 2.34
N ASN A 247 -11.67 1.46 1.54
CA ASN A 247 -12.58 0.47 0.99
C ASN A 247 -11.90 -0.24 -0.18
N ILE A 248 -11.72 -1.55 -0.07
CA ILE A 248 -11.06 -2.37 -1.08
C ILE A 248 -12.03 -3.36 -1.76
N THR A 249 -13.32 -3.23 -1.49
CA THR A 249 -14.36 -4.01 -2.18
C THR A 249 -14.30 -3.73 -3.68
N GLY A 250 -14.40 -4.77 -4.49
CA GLY A 250 -14.34 -4.64 -5.95
C GLY A 250 -12.93 -4.49 -6.52
N TRP A 251 -11.90 -4.37 -5.68
CA TRP A 251 -10.50 -4.38 -6.14
C TRP A 251 -10.17 -5.75 -6.71
N THR A 252 -9.19 -5.79 -7.61
CA THR A 252 -8.84 -7.01 -8.33
C THR A 252 -7.44 -7.49 -7.97
N ILE A 253 -7.32 -8.80 -7.81
CA ILE A 253 -6.06 -9.52 -7.66
C ILE A 253 -5.89 -10.36 -8.91
N THR A 254 -4.78 -10.16 -9.63
CA THR A 254 -4.43 -10.97 -10.79
C THR A 254 -3.15 -11.75 -10.55
N ASN A 255 -3.08 -12.97 -11.07
CA ASN A 255 -1.87 -13.79 -11.06
C ASN A 255 -1.17 -13.80 -12.43
N ALA A 256 0.03 -14.37 -12.51
CA ALA A 256 0.82 -14.46 -13.73
C ALA A 256 0.22 -15.40 -14.80
N ARG A 257 -0.83 -16.18 -14.46
CA ARG A 257 -1.58 -17.02 -15.41
C ARG A 257 -2.82 -16.31 -15.97
N GLY A 258 -3.06 -15.05 -15.60
CA GLY A 258 -4.25 -14.28 -15.99
C GLY A 258 -5.51 -14.60 -15.18
N GLY A 259 -5.39 -15.45 -14.14
CA GLY A 259 -6.44 -15.66 -13.16
C GLY A 259 -6.73 -14.36 -12.41
N ARG A 260 -8.01 -14.06 -12.20
CA ARG A 260 -8.48 -12.82 -11.57
C ARG A 260 -9.45 -13.13 -10.44
N ILE A 261 -9.26 -12.48 -9.31
CA ILE A 261 -10.18 -12.44 -8.17
C ILE A 261 -10.65 -11.02 -7.99
N THR A 262 -11.94 -10.83 -7.76
CA THR A 262 -12.51 -9.57 -7.29
C THR A 262 -12.79 -9.71 -5.80
N ILE A 263 -12.34 -8.76 -5.00
CA ILE A 263 -12.59 -8.75 -3.55
C ILE A 263 -14.10 -8.55 -3.33
N PRO A 264 -14.81 -9.54 -2.74
CA PRO A 264 -16.26 -9.49 -2.59
C PRO A 264 -16.67 -8.60 -1.42
N GLN A 265 -17.97 -8.32 -1.33
CA GLN A 265 -18.57 -7.89 -0.07
C GLN A 265 -18.53 -9.04 0.95
N VAL A 266 -18.53 -8.66 2.23
CA VAL A 266 -18.28 -9.57 3.36
C VAL A 266 -19.21 -9.24 4.52
N GLN A 267 -19.34 -10.15 5.48
CA GLN A 267 -20.11 -9.89 6.70
C GLN A 267 -19.25 -9.16 7.73
N ASN A 268 -19.55 -7.88 8.01
CA ASN A 268 -18.87 -7.17 9.10
C ASN A 268 -19.20 -7.79 10.47
N LEU A 269 -20.41 -8.34 10.63
CA LEU A 269 -20.83 -9.10 11.80
C LEU A 269 -21.45 -10.44 11.36
N PRO A 270 -20.73 -11.57 11.50
CA PRO A 270 -21.26 -12.88 11.13
C PRO A 270 -22.28 -13.39 12.16
N GLY A 271 -23.00 -14.46 11.84
CA GLY A 271 -23.85 -15.19 12.80
C GLY A 271 -25.19 -14.53 13.16
N GLY A 272 -25.60 -13.49 12.43
CA GLY A 272 -26.94 -12.92 12.54
C GLY A 272 -28.03 -13.82 11.93
N THR A 273 -29.29 -13.50 12.20
CA THR A 273 -30.46 -14.22 11.66
C THR A 273 -30.62 -14.07 10.14
N SER A 274 -30.02 -13.02 9.56
CA SER A 274 -29.94 -12.80 8.12
C SER A 274 -28.49 -12.49 7.71
N ILE A 275 -28.13 -12.92 6.50
CA ILE A 275 -26.81 -12.60 5.92
C ILE A 275 -26.82 -11.12 5.52
N GLN A 276 -25.99 -10.33 6.18
CA GLN A 276 -25.80 -8.91 5.85
C GLN A 276 -24.39 -8.72 5.26
N LEU A 277 -24.34 -8.47 3.97
CA LEU A 277 -23.11 -8.15 3.26
C LEU A 277 -22.87 -6.64 3.30
N SER A 278 -21.61 -6.27 3.51
CA SER A 278 -21.13 -4.90 3.50
C SER A 278 -19.78 -4.83 2.82
N ASP A 279 -19.38 -3.61 2.48
CA ASP A 279 -18.06 -3.36 1.94
C ASP A 279 -16.95 -3.72 2.94
N LEU A 280 -15.86 -4.26 2.41
CA LEU A 280 -14.64 -4.53 3.16
C LEU A 280 -13.81 -3.26 3.25
N ILE A 281 -13.78 -2.69 4.45
CA ILE A 281 -12.99 -1.50 4.77
C ILE A 281 -11.77 -1.93 5.59
N LEU A 282 -10.58 -1.77 5.01
CA LEU A 282 -9.33 -1.90 5.74
C LEU A 282 -9.10 -0.62 6.56
N THR A 283 -9.36 -0.70 7.86
CA THR A 283 -8.97 0.31 8.85
C THR A 283 -7.45 0.46 8.91
N PRO A 284 -6.91 1.52 9.56
CA PRO A 284 -5.47 1.64 9.77
C PRO A 284 -4.89 0.38 10.41
N ARG A 285 -3.77 -0.12 9.87
CA ARG A 285 -3.15 -1.41 10.27
C ARG A 285 -4.04 -2.64 10.03
N GLY A 286 -5.19 -2.48 9.40
CA GLY A 286 -6.11 -3.55 9.07
C GLY A 286 -5.55 -4.50 8.04
N THR A 287 -5.98 -5.75 8.12
CA THR A 287 -5.56 -6.83 7.22
C THR A 287 -6.76 -7.61 6.69
N VAL A 288 -6.64 -8.09 5.46
CA VAL A 288 -7.52 -9.13 4.92
C VAL A 288 -6.66 -10.30 4.46
N ILE A 289 -7.08 -11.51 4.81
CA ILE A 289 -6.49 -12.76 4.31
C ILE A 289 -7.48 -13.40 3.37
N ILE A 290 -7.08 -13.57 2.12
CA ILE A 290 -7.87 -14.20 1.06
C ILE A 290 -7.27 -15.58 0.83
N THR A 291 -8.06 -16.60 1.14
CA THR A 291 -7.71 -18.01 0.98
C THR A 291 -8.41 -18.57 -0.26
N VAL A 292 -7.67 -19.25 -1.13
CA VAL A 292 -8.21 -19.79 -2.38
C VAL A 292 -9.18 -20.95 -2.10
N GLY A 293 -8.79 -21.84 -1.20
CA GLY A 293 -9.53 -23.05 -0.87
C GLY A 293 -10.87 -22.84 -0.19
N LYS A 294 -11.52 -23.98 0.07
CA LYS A 294 -12.84 -24.05 0.71
C LYS A 294 -12.80 -23.78 2.20
N GLN A 295 -13.95 -23.33 2.70
CA GLN A 295 -14.24 -23.30 4.12
C GLN A 295 -15.63 -23.82 4.42
N ASP A 296 -15.74 -24.70 5.42
CA ASP A 296 -16.94 -25.50 5.72
C ASP A 296 -18.19 -24.64 5.94
N ARG A 297 -18.06 -23.52 6.64
CA ARG A 297 -19.17 -22.59 6.90
C ARG A 297 -19.51 -21.66 5.73
N ASN A 298 -18.66 -21.61 4.69
CA ASN A 298 -18.80 -20.74 3.53
C ASN A 298 -19.20 -19.28 3.88
N ILE A 299 -18.46 -18.70 4.82
CA ILE A 299 -18.66 -17.31 5.28
C ILE A 299 -17.39 -16.50 5.12
N ASN A 300 -17.51 -15.28 4.59
CA ASN A 300 -16.46 -14.29 4.54
C ASN A 300 -16.81 -13.18 5.54
N PHE A 301 -15.92 -12.87 6.49
CA PHE A 301 -16.29 -12.01 7.62
C PHE A 301 -15.12 -11.26 8.26
N ARG A 302 -15.46 -10.25 9.06
CA ARG A 302 -14.54 -9.58 9.99
C ARG A 302 -14.44 -10.35 11.29
N GLU A 303 -13.22 -10.64 11.76
CA GLU A 303 -13.06 -11.18 13.10
C GLU A 303 -13.57 -10.19 14.16
N ASN A 304 -14.14 -10.74 15.24
CA ASN A 304 -14.55 -10.00 16.42
C ASN A 304 -14.28 -10.85 17.67
N LEU A 305 -14.42 -10.24 18.85
CA LEU A 305 -14.15 -10.89 20.14
C LEU A 305 -14.88 -12.22 20.36
N CYS A 306 -16.02 -12.42 19.70
CA CYS A 306 -16.86 -13.61 19.85
C CYS A 306 -16.60 -14.70 18.80
N THR A 307 -15.85 -14.41 17.73
CA THR A 307 -15.70 -15.34 16.59
C THR A 307 -15.11 -16.71 16.95
N GLY A 308 -14.39 -16.83 18.06
CA GLY A 308 -13.83 -18.09 18.49
C GLY A 308 -14.86 -19.19 18.77
N TYR A 309 -16.12 -18.84 19.06
CA TYR A 309 -17.22 -19.83 19.24
C TYR A 309 -17.42 -20.67 17.97
N PHE A 310 -17.07 -20.16 16.79
CA PHE A 310 -17.21 -20.94 15.55
C PHE A 310 -16.23 -22.11 15.47
N LYS A 311 -15.16 -22.12 16.28
CA LYS A 311 -14.16 -23.21 16.31
C LYS A 311 -14.71 -24.51 16.86
N GLU A 312 -15.81 -24.47 17.62
CA GLU A 312 -16.44 -25.66 18.19
C GLU A 312 -17.00 -26.60 17.11
N THR A 313 -17.40 -26.05 15.97
CA THR A 313 -18.09 -26.79 14.90
C THR A 313 -17.36 -26.76 13.57
N SER A 314 -16.29 -25.97 13.45
CA SER A 314 -15.59 -25.79 12.17
C SER A 314 -14.11 -25.49 12.38
N LYS A 315 -13.27 -26.10 11.54
CA LYS A 315 -11.85 -25.75 11.47
C LYS A 315 -11.69 -24.54 10.56
N PHE A 316 -10.77 -23.64 10.89
CA PHE A 316 -10.51 -22.44 10.08
C PHE A 316 -9.06 -22.42 9.65
N THR A 317 -8.83 -22.22 8.36
CA THR A 317 -7.51 -21.97 7.78
C THR A 317 -7.58 -20.69 6.95
N PRO A 318 -6.97 -19.58 7.38
CA PRO A 318 -6.15 -19.45 8.59
C PRO A 318 -7.00 -19.55 9.87
N SER A 319 -6.38 -19.91 10.99
CA SER A 319 -7.09 -19.99 12.27
C SER A 319 -7.60 -18.61 12.71
N ILE A 320 -8.81 -18.60 13.26
CA ILE A 320 -9.40 -17.48 13.99
C ILE A 320 -8.96 -17.48 15.47
N GLY A 321 -9.16 -16.34 16.13
CA GLY A 321 -8.92 -16.18 17.58
C GLY A 321 -9.73 -17.19 18.42
N SER A 322 -9.19 -17.57 19.58
CA SER A 322 -9.80 -18.50 20.53
C SER A 322 -10.04 -17.91 21.91
N ARG A 323 -9.94 -16.59 22.03
CA ARG A 323 -10.18 -15.86 23.28
C ARG A 323 -11.50 -15.14 23.14
N CYS A 324 -12.46 -15.54 23.95
CA CYS A 324 -13.73 -14.83 24.09
C CYS A 324 -13.75 -14.11 25.43
N PRO A 325 -14.38 -12.93 25.51
CA PRO A 325 -14.61 -12.24 26.77
C PRO A 325 -15.39 -13.16 27.72
N ASN A 326 -14.96 -13.21 28.98
CA ASN A 326 -15.70 -13.85 30.05
C ASN A 326 -15.66 -12.89 31.25
N THR A 327 -16.64 -11.99 31.33
CA THR A 327 -16.83 -11.12 32.49
C THR A 327 -18.24 -11.33 33.00
N ILE A 328 -18.36 -12.04 34.11
CA ILE A 328 -19.55 -11.98 34.96
C ILE A 328 -19.58 -10.59 35.59
N ASP A 329 -20.74 -9.94 35.61
CA ASP A 329 -20.90 -8.71 36.39
C ASP A 329 -20.70 -9.03 37.87
N THR A 330 -19.96 -8.19 38.59
CA THR A 330 -19.82 -8.29 40.04
C THR A 330 -21.15 -8.38 40.80
N ALA A 331 -22.23 -7.81 40.25
CA ALA A 331 -23.59 -7.93 40.80
C ALA A 331 -24.16 -9.36 40.67
N ASP A 332 -23.81 -10.07 39.59
CA ASP A 332 -24.23 -11.46 39.34
C ASP A 332 -23.48 -12.45 40.24
N LEU A 333 -22.26 -12.10 40.69
CA LEU A 333 -21.42 -12.97 41.53
C LEU A 333 -22.02 -13.26 42.91
N THR A 334 -22.87 -12.38 43.43
CA THR A 334 -23.55 -12.60 44.73
C THR A 334 -24.90 -13.30 44.60
N TYR A 335 -25.34 -13.55 43.36
CA TYR A 335 -26.65 -14.12 43.05
C TYR A 335 -26.60 -15.63 42.82
N PHE A 336 -25.51 -16.14 42.24
CA PHE A 336 -25.36 -17.54 41.88
C PHE A 336 -24.80 -18.43 42.99
N SER A 337 -25.13 -19.73 42.92
CA SER A 337 -24.55 -20.74 43.81
C SER A 337 -23.06 -20.95 43.53
N ASP A 338 -22.30 -21.42 44.52
CA ASP A 338 -20.88 -21.79 44.35
C ASP A 338 -20.70 -22.78 43.19
N ARG A 339 -21.65 -23.71 43.04
CA ARG A 339 -21.66 -24.70 41.95
C ARG A 339 -21.83 -24.05 40.58
N CYS A 340 -22.72 -23.06 40.45
CA CYS A 340 -22.88 -22.31 39.22
C CYS A 340 -21.60 -21.53 38.87
N LEU A 341 -21.00 -20.87 39.87
CA LEU A 341 -19.76 -20.11 39.68
C LEU A 341 -18.60 -21.00 39.21
N GLU A 342 -18.49 -22.24 39.73
CA GLU A 342 -17.54 -23.24 39.23
C GLU A 342 -17.75 -23.56 37.75
N VAL A 343 -19.01 -23.78 37.33
CA VAL A 343 -19.35 -24.09 35.93
C VAL A 343 -18.99 -22.92 35.01
N ILE A 344 -19.32 -21.68 35.43
CA ILE A 344 -18.97 -20.50 34.66
C ILE A 344 -17.44 -20.34 34.53
N ASP A 345 -16.70 -20.70 35.58
CA ASP A 345 -15.23 -20.69 35.55
C ASP A 345 -14.66 -21.73 34.58
N ASP A 346 -15.29 -22.90 34.49
CA ASP A 346 -14.87 -23.97 33.58
C ASP A 346 -15.15 -23.67 32.11
N ILE A 347 -16.26 -22.98 31.81
CA ILE A 347 -16.63 -22.59 30.44
C ILE A 347 -15.72 -21.46 29.90
N ARG A 348 -14.73 -20.96 30.68
CA ARG A 348 -13.77 -19.93 30.26
C ARG A 348 -13.22 -20.17 28.84
N GLY A 349 -13.53 -19.23 27.96
CA GLY A 349 -13.10 -19.26 26.56
C GLY A 349 -14.29 -19.18 25.62
N CYS A 350 -14.12 -19.68 24.41
CA CYS A 350 -15.18 -19.73 23.40
C CYS A 350 -15.80 -21.13 23.36
N ARG A 351 -16.47 -21.54 24.44
CA ARG A 351 -17.16 -22.83 24.59
C ARG A 351 -18.63 -22.58 24.87
N THR A 352 -19.50 -23.27 24.15
CA THR A 352 -20.94 -23.27 24.42
C THR A 352 -21.23 -24.35 25.47
N PRO A 353 -22.07 -24.08 26.49
CA PRO A 353 -22.41 -25.07 27.50
C PRO A 353 -23.06 -26.30 26.88
N ASP A 354 -22.66 -27.49 27.32
CA ASP A 354 -23.23 -28.77 26.93
C ASP A 354 -24.09 -29.38 28.04
N SER A 355 -24.73 -30.52 27.77
CA SER A 355 -25.64 -31.17 28.73
C SER A 355 -25.02 -31.48 30.10
N GLY A 356 -23.70 -31.68 30.17
CA GLY A 356 -23.00 -31.93 31.43
C GLY A 356 -22.89 -30.68 32.30
N ASP A 357 -22.77 -29.50 31.68
CA ASP A 357 -22.66 -28.22 32.38
C ASP A 357 -23.96 -27.84 33.10
N PHE A 358 -25.10 -28.34 32.63
CA PHE A 358 -26.41 -28.09 33.25
C PHE A 358 -26.74 -29.02 34.43
N PHE A 359 -25.88 -29.98 34.75
CA PHE A 359 -26.18 -30.95 35.80
C PHE A 359 -25.95 -30.38 37.20
N GLY A 360 -27.03 -30.35 38.00
CA GLY A 360 -26.97 -29.97 39.42
C GLY A 360 -26.82 -28.47 39.67
N ILE A 361 -27.16 -27.64 38.69
CA ILE A 361 -27.25 -26.17 38.83
C ILE A 361 -28.72 -25.72 38.87
N GLU A 362 -28.94 -24.53 39.41
CA GLU A 362 -30.24 -23.87 39.46
C GLU A 362 -30.72 -23.39 38.07
N SER A 363 -32.04 -23.20 37.92
CA SER A 363 -32.66 -22.72 36.68
C SER A 363 -32.10 -21.38 36.23
N GLU A 364 -31.86 -20.49 37.17
CA GLU A 364 -31.35 -19.14 36.97
C GLU A 364 -29.94 -19.15 36.38
N CYS A 365 -29.10 -20.08 36.85
CA CYS A 365 -27.78 -20.32 36.29
C CYS A 365 -27.89 -20.91 34.87
N SER A 366 -28.80 -21.85 34.67
CA SER A 366 -29.02 -22.46 33.35
C SER A 366 -29.44 -21.42 32.31
N ASP A 367 -30.38 -20.55 32.67
CA ASP A 367 -30.83 -19.43 31.83
C ASP A 367 -29.66 -18.48 31.53
N TYR A 368 -28.89 -18.11 32.55
CA TYR A 368 -27.69 -17.28 32.38
C TYR A 368 -26.67 -17.90 31.41
N LEU A 369 -26.40 -19.21 31.53
CA LEU A 369 -25.47 -19.92 30.67
C LEU A 369 -25.92 -19.91 29.20
N ILE A 370 -27.19 -20.26 28.95
CA ILE A 370 -27.80 -20.29 27.61
C ILE A 370 -27.74 -18.90 26.96
N GLU A 371 -28.01 -17.88 27.76
CA GLU A 371 -28.08 -16.50 27.31
C GLU A 371 -26.71 -15.89 27.00
N ASN A 372 -25.67 -16.24 27.74
CA ASN A 372 -24.39 -15.52 27.69
C ASN A 372 -23.25 -16.31 27.01
N PHE A 373 -23.23 -17.63 27.16
CA PHE A 373 -22.14 -18.48 26.67
C PHE A 373 -22.44 -19.06 25.29
N SER A 374 -22.63 -18.15 24.34
CA SER A 374 -22.76 -18.49 22.92
C SER A 374 -22.23 -17.33 22.08
N TYR A 375 -22.07 -17.55 20.77
CA TYR A 375 -21.73 -16.47 19.85
C TYR A 375 -22.76 -15.32 19.96
N ALA A 376 -24.06 -15.65 19.95
CA ALA A 376 -25.13 -14.66 20.01
C ALA A 376 -25.13 -13.90 21.34
N GLY A 377 -24.95 -14.61 22.46
CA GLY A 377 -24.84 -14.02 23.79
C GLY A 377 -23.64 -13.07 23.92
N CYS A 378 -22.47 -13.53 23.49
CA CYS A 378 -21.26 -12.72 23.47
C CYS A 378 -21.43 -11.45 22.61
N VAL A 379 -22.02 -11.56 21.41
CA VAL A 379 -22.26 -10.38 20.57
C VAL A 379 -23.23 -9.41 21.26
N ARG A 380 -24.31 -9.91 21.85
CA ARG A 380 -25.28 -9.07 22.58
C ARG A 380 -24.60 -8.26 23.70
N ASN A 381 -23.67 -8.88 24.42
CA ASN A 381 -23.03 -8.27 25.60
C ASN A 381 -21.87 -7.33 25.23
N TYR A 382 -21.10 -7.66 24.18
CA TYR A 382 -19.81 -7.02 23.92
C TYR A 382 -19.76 -6.21 22.61
N LYS A 383 -20.79 -6.25 21.74
CA LYS A 383 -20.77 -5.57 20.41
C LYS A 383 -20.46 -4.08 20.46
N ASN A 384 -20.83 -3.40 21.54
CA ASN A 384 -20.67 -1.96 21.70
C ASN A 384 -19.31 -1.56 22.29
N GLN A 385 -18.44 -2.52 22.63
CA GLN A 385 -17.09 -2.21 23.09
C GLN A 385 -16.21 -1.74 21.94
N GLU A 386 -15.32 -0.78 22.20
CA GLU A 386 -14.43 -0.19 21.19
C GLU A 386 -13.54 -1.25 20.51
N ASN A 387 -13.09 -2.25 21.27
CA ASN A 387 -12.24 -3.35 20.80
C ASN A 387 -13.01 -4.57 20.28
N PHE A 388 -14.34 -4.49 20.13
CA PHE A 388 -15.16 -5.62 19.70
C PHE A 388 -14.74 -6.15 18.32
N TYR A 389 -14.68 -5.27 17.33
CA TYR A 389 -14.27 -5.63 15.97
C TYR A 389 -12.74 -5.66 15.87
N GLN A 390 -12.20 -6.78 15.40
CA GLN A 390 -10.76 -6.91 15.16
C GLN A 390 -10.38 -6.30 13.81
N ASN A 391 -9.12 -5.89 13.67
CA ASN A 391 -8.57 -5.34 12.42
C ASN A 391 -8.13 -6.44 11.44
N ARG A 392 -8.91 -7.51 11.34
CA ARG A 392 -8.64 -8.70 10.53
C ARG A 392 -9.90 -9.20 9.84
N TRP A 393 -9.83 -9.32 8.54
CA TRP A 393 -10.88 -9.84 7.67
C TRP A 393 -10.43 -11.17 7.05
N LEU A 394 -11.36 -12.10 6.86
CA LEU A 394 -11.11 -13.41 6.29
C LEU A 394 -12.06 -13.68 5.12
N ILE A 395 -11.48 -14.12 4.01
CA ILE A 395 -12.18 -14.50 2.78
C ILE A 395 -11.73 -15.89 2.36
N TRP A 396 -12.69 -16.73 1.94
CA TRP A 396 -12.46 -18.00 1.25
C TRP A 396 -13.16 -17.97 -0.10
N LEU A 397 -12.42 -18.28 -1.16
CA LEU A 397 -12.93 -18.24 -2.54
C LEU A 397 -13.65 -19.52 -2.96
N GLN A 398 -13.68 -20.54 -2.09
CA GLN A 398 -14.35 -21.81 -2.30
C GLN A 398 -13.87 -22.57 -3.55
N LYS A 399 -12.59 -22.41 -3.92
CA LYS A 399 -12.01 -23.11 -5.06
C LYS A 399 -11.51 -24.50 -4.66
N ASP A 400 -11.67 -25.43 -5.59
CA ASP A 400 -11.18 -26.81 -5.48
C ASP A 400 -9.77 -27.01 -6.05
N ALA A 401 -9.21 -26.00 -6.71
CA ALA A 401 -7.92 -26.06 -7.39
C ALA A 401 -7.05 -24.87 -7.01
N GLU A 402 -5.73 -25.08 -7.07
CA GLU A 402 -4.74 -24.02 -6.92
C GLU A 402 -4.99 -22.92 -7.96
N MET A 403 -4.86 -21.69 -7.52
CA MET A 403 -4.94 -20.53 -8.41
C MET A 403 -3.54 -20.07 -8.80
N PHE A 404 -2.57 -20.14 -7.89
CA PHE A 404 -1.26 -19.55 -8.09
C PHE A 404 -0.23 -20.57 -8.56
N ARG A 405 0.86 -20.08 -9.14
CA ARG A 405 2.04 -20.88 -9.43
C ARG A 405 2.76 -21.17 -8.11
N ASN A 406 3.15 -22.43 -7.93
CA ASN A 406 3.98 -22.84 -6.79
C ASN A 406 5.41 -22.25 -6.81
N THR A 407 5.87 -21.75 -7.96
CA THR A 407 7.16 -21.05 -8.13
C THR A 407 7.02 -19.93 -9.16
N HIS A 408 7.78 -18.85 -8.99
CA HIS A 408 7.81 -17.71 -9.92
C HIS A 408 6.41 -17.16 -10.17
N GLU A 409 5.68 -16.88 -9.09
CA GLU A 409 4.37 -16.24 -9.16
C GLU A 409 4.53 -14.72 -9.09
N THR A 410 3.60 -14.00 -9.70
CA THR A 410 3.45 -12.56 -9.56
C THR A 410 1.99 -12.24 -9.33
N ILE A 411 1.73 -11.55 -8.23
CA ILE A 411 0.39 -11.14 -7.83
C ILE A 411 0.31 -9.63 -7.93
N THR A 412 -0.66 -9.14 -8.69
CA THR A 412 -0.89 -7.72 -8.89
C THR A 412 -2.23 -7.35 -8.26
N LEU A 413 -2.23 -6.31 -7.44
CA LEU A 413 -3.41 -5.70 -6.85
C LEU A 413 -3.75 -4.41 -7.60
N ARG A 414 -5.01 -4.27 -8.02
CA ARG A 414 -5.52 -3.08 -8.71
C ARG A 414 -6.81 -2.58 -8.07
N ASP A 415 -7.01 -1.27 -8.05
CA ASP A 415 -8.22 -0.66 -7.51
C ASP A 415 -9.43 -0.84 -8.46
N THR A 416 -10.59 -0.32 -8.07
CA THR A 416 -11.84 -0.41 -8.85
C THR A 416 -11.76 0.25 -10.24
N ASN A 417 -10.83 1.18 -10.45
CA ASN A 417 -10.61 1.84 -11.74
C ASN A 417 -9.53 1.12 -12.57
N GLY A 418 -9.05 -0.04 -12.11
CA GLY A 418 -7.98 -0.79 -12.76
C GLY A 418 -6.58 -0.22 -12.53
N LYS A 419 -6.44 0.82 -11.70
CA LYS A 419 -5.14 1.44 -11.40
C LYS A 419 -4.29 0.53 -10.55
N PHE A 420 -2.98 0.53 -10.79
CA PHE A 420 -2.03 -0.28 -10.07
C PHE A 420 -1.93 0.14 -8.60
N VAL A 421 -2.10 -0.80 -7.66
CA VAL A 421 -1.97 -0.54 -6.23
C VAL A 421 -0.67 -1.14 -5.69
N ASP A 422 -0.47 -2.45 -5.88
CA ASP A 422 0.73 -3.12 -5.40
C ASP A 422 1.00 -4.40 -6.19
N GLU A 423 2.22 -4.90 -6.09
CA GLU A 423 2.60 -6.16 -6.67
C GLU A 423 3.61 -6.91 -5.83
N ARG A 424 3.45 -8.22 -5.81
CA ARG A 424 4.36 -9.11 -5.11
C ARG A 424 4.68 -10.32 -5.97
N GLY A 425 5.96 -10.47 -6.27
CA GLY A 425 6.50 -11.72 -6.78
C GLY A 425 6.95 -12.67 -5.69
N TYR A 426 6.99 -13.96 -6.02
CA TYR A 426 7.52 -15.04 -5.19
C TYR A 426 8.36 -16.02 -6.00
#